data_AF-A0A7X6XDR1-F1
#
_entry.id   AF-A0A7X6XDR1-F1
#
_cell.length_a   1.000
_cell.length_b   1.000
_cell.length_c   1.000
_cell.angle_alpha   90.00
_cell.angle_beta   90.00
_cell.angle_gamma   90.00
#
_symmetry.space_group_name_H-M   'P 1'
#
loop_
_entity.id
_entity.type
_entity.pdbx_description
1 polymer ?
#
loop_
_entity_poly.entity_id
_entity_poly.type
_entity_poly.pdbx_seq_one_letter_code
_entity_poly.pdbx_strand_id
1 'polypeptide(L)'
;GGDAEIAAMVVRKEIDLAVFMIDDLNPQPHEADIMMLLRQCRVHNVPIACNRYSADLMITSNLWDNDDYIPMNPHYERFDRKRHEAKTLQTK
;
A
#
# COMPACT_ATOMS: atom_id res chain seq x y z
N GLY A 1 -2.60 -17.34 -7.49
CA GLY A 1 -4.00 -17.00 -7.77
C GLY A 1 -4.07 -15.67 -8.49
N GLY A 2 -5.29 -15.14 -8.71
CA GLY A 2 -5.49 -13.83 -9.35
C GLY A 2 -4.84 -12.68 -8.58
N ASP A 3 -4.94 -12.67 -7.24
CA ASP A 3 -4.32 -11.64 -6.39
C ASP A 3 -2.79 -11.57 -6.55
N ALA A 4 -2.15 -12.72 -6.76
CA ALA A 4 -0.72 -12.80 -7.00
C ALA A 4 -0.32 -12.26 -8.38
N GLU A 5 -1.18 -12.41 -9.39
CA GLU A 5 -0.96 -11.83 -10.71
C GLU A 5 -1.13 -10.31 -10.68
N ILE A 6 -2.18 -9.80 -10.03
CA ILE A 6 -2.39 -8.36 -9.81
C ILE A 6 -1.23 -7.77 -9.01
N ALA A 7 -0.77 -8.45 -7.95
CA ALA A 7 0.39 -8.01 -7.17
C ALA A 7 1.67 -7.95 -8.01
N ALA A 8 1.87 -8.89 -8.96
CA ALA A 8 2.98 -8.83 -9.89
C ALA A 8 2.88 -7.61 -10.83
N MET A 9 1.69 -7.27 -11.30
CA MET A 9 1.45 -6.06 -12.10
C MET A 9 1.73 -4.77 -11.30
N VAL A 10 1.36 -4.71 -10.02
CA VAL A 10 1.71 -3.60 -9.10
C VAL A 10 3.23 -3.41 -9.02
N VAL A 11 3.98 -4.51 -8.85
CA VAL A 11 5.46 -4.49 -8.79
C VAL A 11 6.04 -3.97 -10.11
N ARG A 12 5.46 -4.37 -11.24
CA ARG A 12 5.87 -3.95 -12.59
C ARG A 12 5.42 -2.54 -12.98
N LYS A 13 4.68 -1.84 -12.12
CA LYS A 13 4.13 -0.50 -12.39
C LYS A 13 3.16 -0.49 -13.56
N GLU A 14 2.39 -1.58 -13.72
CA GLU A 14 1.34 -1.71 -14.72
C GLU A 14 -0.05 -1.33 -14.16
N ILE A 15 -0.11 -0.94 -12.87
CA ILE A 15 -1.33 -0.52 -12.18
C ILE A 15 -1.07 0.82 -11.47
N ASP A 16 -1.91 1.81 -11.79
CA ASP A 16 -1.86 3.16 -11.21
C ASP A 16 -2.82 3.34 -10.02
N LEU A 17 -3.89 2.54 -9.95
CA LEU A 17 -4.86 2.50 -8.86
C LEU A 17 -5.44 1.11 -8.70
N ALA A 18 -5.52 0.64 -7.45
CA ALA A 18 -6.24 -0.59 -7.11
C ALA A 18 -7.52 -0.26 -6.32
N VAL A 19 -8.64 -0.87 -6.69
CA VAL A 19 -9.87 -0.87 -5.89
C VAL A 19 -10.13 -2.30 -5.46
N PHE A 20 -10.04 -2.56 -4.15
CA PHE A 20 -10.15 -3.91 -3.60
C PHE A 20 -11.16 -3.96 -2.47
N MET A 21 -12.38 -4.40 -2.80
CA MET A 21 -13.52 -4.39 -1.88
C MET A 21 -13.47 -5.65 -1.01
N ILE A 22 -12.79 -5.56 0.13
CA ILE A 22 -12.55 -6.67 1.06
C ILE A 22 -13.74 -6.80 2.02
N ASP A 23 -14.11 -8.03 2.37
CA ASP A 23 -15.02 -8.33 3.48
C ASP A 23 -14.19 -8.70 4.74
N ASP A 24 -14.09 -7.74 5.68
CA ASP A 24 -13.35 -7.93 6.93
C ASP A 24 -14.16 -8.67 8.02
N LEU A 25 -15.44 -8.94 7.80
CA LEU A 25 -16.30 -9.60 8.80
C LEU A 25 -16.23 -11.12 8.74
N ASN A 26 -15.80 -11.67 7.60
CA ASN A 26 -15.75 -13.11 7.37
C ASN A 26 -14.34 -13.57 7.00
N PRO A 27 -13.79 -14.61 7.65
CA PRO A 27 -12.47 -15.12 7.34
C PRO A 27 -12.45 -15.70 5.92
N GLN A 28 -11.43 -15.32 5.16
CA GLN A 28 -11.26 -15.78 3.78
C GLN A 28 -10.20 -16.90 3.71
N PRO A 29 -10.41 -17.99 2.94
CA PRO A 29 -9.42 -19.05 2.79
C PRO A 29 -8.06 -18.59 2.23
N HIS A 30 -8.02 -17.40 1.62
CA HIS A 30 -6.88 -16.81 0.94
C HIS A 30 -6.42 -15.48 1.59
N GLU A 31 -6.59 -15.33 2.91
CA GLU A 31 -6.13 -14.15 3.66
C GLU A 31 -4.65 -13.79 3.42
N ALA A 32 -3.79 -14.79 3.25
CA ALA A 32 -2.38 -14.57 2.95
C ALA A 32 -2.17 -13.80 1.63
N ASP A 33 -3.01 -14.07 0.62
CA ASP A 33 -2.95 -13.43 -0.68
C ASP A 33 -3.46 -11.98 -0.60
N ILE A 34 -4.55 -11.73 0.13
CA ILE A 34 -5.08 -10.39 0.43
C ILE A 34 -4.00 -9.52 1.08
N MET A 35 -3.35 -10.05 2.12
CA MET A 35 -2.30 -9.33 2.85
C MET A 35 -1.07 -9.07 2.00
N MET A 36 -0.71 -10.02 1.14
CA MET A 36 0.38 -9.87 0.19
C MET A 36 0.06 -8.75 -0.83
N LEU A 37 -1.13 -8.71 -1.43
CA LEU A 37 -1.52 -7.67 -2.37
C LEU A 37 -1.50 -6.28 -1.71
N LEU A 38 -2.13 -6.13 -0.53
CA LEU A 38 -2.13 -4.88 0.24
C LEU A 38 -0.70 -4.44 0.60
N ARG A 39 0.20 -5.39 0.87
CA ARG A 39 1.62 -5.10 1.12
C ARG A 39 2.32 -4.61 -0.13
N GLN A 40 2.11 -5.24 -1.29
CA GLN A 40 2.74 -4.80 -2.54
C GLN A 40 2.30 -3.40 -2.93
N CYS A 41 1.00 -3.08 -2.84
CA CYS A 41 0.52 -1.73 -3.13
C CYS A 41 1.20 -0.67 -2.24
N ARG A 42 1.30 -0.93 -0.92
CA ARG A 42 1.98 -0.04 0.03
C ARG A 42 3.48 0.11 -0.26
N VAL A 43 4.17 -0.99 -0.58
CA VAL A 43 5.61 -0.95 -0.84
C VAL A 43 5.94 -0.23 -2.15
N HIS A 44 5.12 -0.44 -3.16
CA HIS A 44 5.30 0.16 -4.48
C HIS A 44 4.59 1.51 -4.61
N ASN A 45 4.07 2.08 -3.52
CA ASN A 45 3.39 3.38 -3.49
C ASN A 45 2.25 3.49 -4.52
N VAL A 46 1.48 2.41 -4.70
CA VAL A 46 0.28 2.39 -5.54
C VAL A 46 -0.94 2.60 -4.64
N PRO A 47 -1.79 3.60 -4.91
CA PRO A 47 -3.00 3.83 -4.14
C PRO A 47 -3.92 2.61 -4.21
N ILE A 48 -4.43 2.19 -3.05
CA ILE A 48 -5.38 1.09 -2.93
C ILE A 48 -6.57 1.51 -2.07
N ALA A 49 -7.77 1.45 -2.65
CA ALA A 49 -9.02 1.67 -1.94
C ALA A 49 -9.59 0.35 -1.43
N CYS A 50 -9.72 0.21 -0.11
CA CYS A 50 -10.31 -0.99 0.50
C CYS A 50 -11.82 -0.91 0.76
N ASN A 51 -12.44 0.22 0.44
CA ASN A 51 -13.87 0.43 0.59
C ASN A 51 -14.39 1.43 -0.45
N ARG A 52 -15.72 1.48 -0.60
CA ARG A 52 -16.38 2.32 -1.60
C ARG A 52 -16.05 3.80 -1.44
N TYR A 53 -16.09 4.31 -0.20
CA TYR A 53 -15.87 5.73 0.05
C TYR A 53 -14.45 6.17 -0.31
N SER A 54 -13.46 5.32 -0.03
CA SER A 54 -12.07 5.56 -0.44
C SER A 54 -11.93 5.53 -1.97
N ALA A 55 -12.63 4.61 -2.63
CA ALA A 55 -12.62 4.53 -4.10
C ALA A 55 -13.26 5.79 -4.73
N ASP A 56 -14.38 6.26 -4.18
CA ASP A 56 -15.05 7.49 -4.61
C ASP A 56 -14.12 8.71 -4.46
N LEU A 57 -13.39 8.83 -3.34
CA LEU A 57 -12.42 9.91 -3.15
C LEU A 57 -11.21 9.81 -4.09
N MET A 58 -10.69 8.60 -4.30
CA MET A 58 -9.53 8.39 -5.16
C MET A 58 -9.88 8.69 -6.62
N ILE A 59 -11.02 8.23 -7.13
CA ILE A 59 -11.41 8.42 -8.53
C ILE A 59 -11.82 9.86 -8.85
N THR A 60 -12.32 10.61 -7.87
CA THR A 60 -12.71 12.02 -8.03
C THR A 60 -11.57 13.00 -7.75
N SER A 61 -10.37 12.51 -7.43
CA SER A 61 -9.21 13.35 -7.18
C SER A 61 -8.85 14.18 -8.41
N ASN A 62 -8.65 15.48 -8.23
CA ASN A 62 -8.13 16.36 -9.29
C ASN A 62 -6.66 16.06 -9.67
N LEU A 63 -5.99 15.16 -8.94
CA LEU A 63 -4.63 14.74 -9.25
C LEU A 63 -4.53 13.93 -10.54
N TRP A 64 -5.63 13.31 -11.00
CA TRP A 64 -5.67 12.60 -12.29
C TRP A 64 -5.48 13.52 -13.48
N ASP A 65 -5.96 14.76 -13.38
CA ASP A 65 -5.92 15.77 -14.44
C ASP A 65 -4.68 16.68 -14.33
N ASN A 66 -3.79 16.42 -13.36
CA ASN A 66 -2.61 17.22 -13.12
C ASN A 66 -1.36 16.53 -13.69
N ASP A 67 -0.96 16.94 -14.90
CA ASP A 67 0.23 16.41 -15.60
C ASP A 67 1.55 16.67 -14.84
N ASP A 68 1.59 17.65 -13.93
CA ASP A 68 2.77 17.98 -13.12
C ASP A 68 2.83 17.20 -11.79
N TYR A 69 1.83 16.37 -11.49
CA TYR A 69 1.80 15.61 -10.25
C TYR A 69 2.80 14.44 -10.28
N ILE A 70 3.70 14.44 -9.31
CA ILE A 70 4.67 13.34 -9.09
C ILE A 70 4.47 12.80 -7.68
N PRO A 71 4.07 11.52 -7.51
CA PRO A 71 3.97 10.90 -6.19
C PRO A 71 5.31 10.96 -5.44
N MET A 72 5.28 11.27 -4.15
CA MET A 72 6.49 11.21 -3.33
C MET A 72 7.06 9.79 -3.32
N ASN A 73 8.38 9.67 -3.51
CA ASN A 73 9.04 8.38 -3.42
C ASN A 73 8.94 7.83 -1.98
N PRO A 74 8.65 6.53 -1.83
CA PRO A 74 8.58 5.93 -0.51
C PRO A 74 9.95 6.01 0.17
N HIS A 75 9.98 6.59 1.37
CA HIS A 75 11.18 6.73 2.19
C HIS A 75 11.26 5.58 3.19
N TYR A 76 12.29 4.76 3.08
CA TYR A 76 12.57 3.68 4.02
C TYR A 76 13.81 4.00 4.83
N GLU A 77 13.62 4.37 6.09
CA GLU A 77 14.73 4.46 7.02
C GLU A 77 15.12 3.07 7.50
N ARG A 78 16.40 2.71 7.30
CA ARG A 78 16.92 1.49 7.93
C ARG A 78 16.82 1.67 9.44
N PHE A 79 16.15 0.72 10.08
CA PHE A 79 16.11 0.64 11.52
C PHE A 79 17.52 0.34 12.04
N ASP A 80 18.17 1.34 12.63
CA ASP A 80 19.43 1.16 13.35
C ASP A 80 19.15 0.70 14.77
N ARG A 81 19.31 -0.60 14.98
CA ARG A 81 19.11 -1.25 16.27
C ARG A 81 20.01 -0.69 17.36
N LYS A 82 21.27 -0.36 17.05
CA LYS A 82 22.23 0.18 18.05
C LYS A 82 21.79 1.57 18.51
N ARG A 83 21.36 2.42 17.56
CA ARG A 83 20.83 3.76 17.87
C ARG A 83 19.55 3.68 18.70
N HIS A 84 18.68 2.72 18.42
CA HIS A 84 17.45 2.53 19.17
C HIS A 84 17.72 2.08 20.61
N GLU A 85 18.57 1.07 20.80
CA GLU A 85 18.94 0.56 22.13
C GLU A 85 19.65 1.64 22.97
N ALA A 86 20.53 2.45 22.38
CA ALA A 86 21.19 3.57 23.07
C ALA A 86 20.21 4.66 23.54
N LYS A 87 19.17 4.99 22.75
CA LYS A 87 18.12 5.94 23.15
C LYS A 87 17.25 5.39 24.29
N THR A 88 16.95 4.10 24.29
CA THR A 88 16.14 3.46 25.35
C THR A 88 16.87 3.45 26.69
N LEU A 89 18.20 3.32 26.69
CA LEU A 89 19.03 3.35 27.90
C LEU A 89 19.19 4.76 28.51
N GLN A 90 19.15 5.83 27.70
CA GLN A 90 19.22 7.22 28.19
C GLN A 90 17.90 7.77 28.74
N THR A 91 16.78 7.10 28.48
CA THR A 91 15.44 7.52 28.91
C THR A 91 14.98 6.80 30.19
N LYS A 92 15.84 5.97 30.79
CA LYS A 92 15.68 5.36 32.11
C LYS A 92 16.63 6.02 33.09
#